data_AF-A0A1I8NU22-F1
#
_entry.id   AF-A0A1I8NU22-F1
#
_cell.length_a   1.000
_cell.length_b   1.000
_cell.length_c   1.000
_cell.angle_alpha   90.00
_cell.angle_beta   90.00
_cell.angle_gamma   90.00
#
_symmetry.space_group_name_H-M   'P 1'
#
loop_
_entity.id
_entity.type
_entity.pdbx_description
1 polymer ?
#
loop_
_entity_poly.entity_id
_entity_poly.type
_entity_poly.pdbx_seq_one_letter_code
_entity_poly.pdbx_strand_id
1 'polypeptide(L)'
;MSDSHGHCDAFLPIIGILCVDIAQPLQNLHGNEVHSYLAASYVKYLETAGAKVIPIWLQRHKFDIRIQGEVFPPPKKIFPFFGAQFHPERVMFEHMGPQDHCHHCISCFKLNQYFARFFVDQCSKSDNRFANYDDELRHSIYNFPSIYTAPLKLHWQHCFLFKADVDYKSN
;
A
#
# COMPACT_ATOMS: atom_id res chain seq x y z
N MET A 1 -35.59 -23.46 -13.81
CA MET A 1 -34.26 -23.40 -13.17
C MET A 1 -34.17 -22.02 -12.53
N SER A 2 -34.29 -21.95 -11.21
CA SER A 2 -34.20 -20.72 -10.45
C SER A 2 -32.73 -20.35 -10.28
N ASP A 3 -32.28 -19.29 -10.94
CA ASP A 3 -30.95 -18.74 -10.70
C ASP A 3 -30.91 -18.12 -9.31
N SER A 4 -30.42 -18.89 -8.34
CA SER A 4 -29.88 -18.36 -7.10
C SER A 4 -28.59 -17.61 -7.42
N HIS A 5 -28.72 -16.36 -7.86
CA HIS A 5 -27.62 -15.40 -7.81
C HIS A 5 -27.30 -15.18 -6.33
N GLY A 6 -26.41 -16.02 -5.80
CA GLY A 6 -25.80 -15.81 -4.49
C GLY A 6 -25.27 -14.38 -4.48
N HIS A 7 -25.69 -13.62 -3.47
CA HIS A 7 -25.22 -12.27 -3.25
C HIS A 7 -23.69 -12.32 -3.18
N CYS A 8 -23.01 -11.93 -4.26
CA CYS A 8 -21.60 -11.66 -4.19
C CYS A 8 -21.48 -10.36 -3.40
N ASP A 9 -21.15 -10.45 -2.12
CA ASP A 9 -20.74 -9.32 -1.31
C ASP A 9 -19.46 -8.75 -1.96
N ALA A 10 -19.62 -7.93 -2.98
CA ALA A 10 -18.55 -7.32 -3.76
C ALA A 10 -17.92 -6.22 -2.91
N PHE A 11 -17.15 -6.63 -1.91
CA PHE A 11 -16.41 -5.72 -1.07
C PHE A 11 -15.02 -5.50 -1.66
N LEU A 12 -14.80 -4.31 -2.22
CA LEU A 12 -13.48 -3.83 -2.68
C LEU A 12 -12.86 -2.98 -1.56
N PRO A 13 -12.07 -3.57 -0.64
CA PRO A 13 -11.50 -2.82 0.47
C PRO A 13 -10.56 -1.74 -0.06
N ILE A 14 -10.60 -0.58 0.59
CA ILE A 14 -9.65 0.51 0.32
C ILE A 14 -8.61 0.50 1.43
N ILE A 15 -7.36 0.31 1.06
CA ILE A 15 -6.25 0.15 1.98
C ILE A 15 -5.30 1.33 1.84
N GLY A 16 -5.09 2.02 2.96
CA GLY A 16 -4.08 3.06 3.08
C GLY A 16 -2.69 2.45 3.29
N ILE A 17 -1.71 2.84 2.46
CA ILE A 17 -0.32 2.47 2.66
C ILE A 17 0.46 3.70 3.10
N LEU A 18 1.06 3.64 4.29
CA LEU A 18 1.94 4.68 4.78
C LEU A 18 3.21 4.74 3.91
N CYS A 19 3.51 5.92 3.36
CA CYS A 19 4.70 6.14 2.56
C CYS A 19 5.94 6.27 3.47
N VAL A 20 7.09 5.94 2.90
CA VAL A 20 8.38 5.97 3.59
C VAL A 20 9.05 7.31 3.32
N ASP A 21 9.74 7.87 4.31
CA ASP A 21 10.58 9.05 4.11
C ASP A 21 11.66 8.76 3.05
N ILE A 22 11.87 9.73 2.18
CA ILE A 22 12.76 9.60 1.05
C ILE A 22 14.23 9.47 1.50
N ALA A 23 14.98 8.60 0.85
CA ALA A 23 16.42 8.50 1.05
C ALA A 23 17.16 9.64 0.35
N GLN A 24 18.28 10.10 0.91
CA GLN A 24 19.10 11.20 0.36
C GLN A 24 19.43 11.07 -1.14
N PRO A 25 19.74 9.87 -1.70
CA PRO A 25 20.02 9.74 -3.13
C PRO A 25 18.83 10.08 -4.04
N LEU A 26 17.61 9.78 -3.61
CA LEU A 26 16.39 10.13 -4.34
C LEU A 26 16.12 11.64 -4.28
N GLN A 27 16.35 12.27 -3.12
CA GLN A 27 16.23 13.73 -2.99
C GLN A 27 17.20 14.45 -3.94
N ASN A 28 18.44 13.98 -4.04
CA ASN A 28 19.45 14.59 -4.90
C ASN A 28 19.07 14.54 -6.39
N LEU A 29 18.29 13.54 -6.80
CA LEU A 29 17.87 13.37 -8.20
C LEU A 29 16.56 14.09 -8.52
N HIS A 30 15.60 14.07 -7.60
CA HIS A 30 14.26 14.62 -7.82
C HIS A 30 14.03 15.99 -7.19
N GLY A 31 15.06 16.55 -6.57
CA GLY A 31 15.02 17.81 -5.85
C GLY A 31 14.52 17.66 -4.41
N ASN A 32 14.78 18.70 -3.62
CA ASN A 32 14.42 18.76 -2.20
C ASN A 32 12.90 18.90 -1.94
N GLU A 33 12.08 18.91 -3.00
CA GLU A 33 10.62 19.01 -2.85
C GLU A 33 9.96 17.66 -2.54
N VAL A 34 10.59 16.54 -2.92
CA VAL A 34 10.07 15.19 -2.65
C VAL A 34 10.52 14.75 -1.28
N HIS A 35 9.58 14.32 -0.44
CA HIS A 35 9.83 13.96 0.96
C HIS A 35 9.44 12.53 1.31
N SER A 36 8.52 11.92 0.57
CA SER A 36 8.13 10.53 0.79
C SER A 36 8.02 9.78 -0.52
N TYR A 37 8.16 8.45 -0.45
CA TYR A 37 7.97 7.56 -1.57
C TYR A 37 7.19 6.30 -1.17
N LEU A 38 6.60 5.66 -2.16
CA LEU A 38 5.94 4.36 -2.05
C LEU A 38 6.42 3.46 -3.18
N ALA A 39 7.00 2.31 -2.85
CA ALA A 39 7.37 1.33 -3.88
C ALA A 39 6.10 0.77 -4.55
N ALA A 40 6.09 0.73 -5.88
CA ALA A 40 4.90 0.31 -6.63
C ALA A 40 4.55 -1.17 -6.45
N SER A 41 5.51 -1.99 -6.02
CA SER A 41 5.30 -3.40 -5.69
C SER A 41 4.30 -3.61 -4.56
N TYR A 42 4.29 -2.77 -3.51
CA TYR A 42 3.29 -2.85 -2.45
C TYR A 42 1.86 -2.59 -2.97
N VAL A 43 1.72 -1.64 -3.91
CA VAL A 43 0.43 -1.32 -4.53
C VAL A 43 -0.06 -2.51 -5.35
N LYS A 44 0.78 -2.99 -6.28
CA LYS A 44 0.47 -4.16 -7.12
C LYS A 44 0.11 -5.37 -6.26
N TYR A 45 0.85 -5.60 -5.19
CA TYR A 45 0.64 -6.70 -4.26
C TYR A 45 -0.78 -6.72 -3.67
N LEU A 46 -1.26 -5.59 -3.15
CA LEU A 46 -2.63 -5.50 -2.62
C LEU A 46 -3.69 -5.54 -3.73
N GLU A 47 -3.42 -4.93 -4.88
CA GLU A 47 -4.32 -4.97 -6.03
C GLU A 47 -4.56 -6.39 -6.54
N THR A 48 -3.56 -7.29 -6.51
CA THR A 48 -3.77 -8.70 -6.88
C THR A 48 -4.74 -9.45 -5.98
N ALA A 49 -5.01 -8.94 -4.77
CA ALA A 49 -5.99 -9.48 -3.84
C ALA A 49 -7.35 -8.76 -3.91
N GLY A 50 -7.50 -7.79 -4.83
CA GLY A 50 -8.75 -7.07 -5.10
C GLY A 50 -8.92 -5.77 -4.29
N ALA A 51 -7.87 -5.26 -3.65
CA ALA A 51 -7.94 -4.01 -2.91
C ALA A 51 -7.71 -2.79 -3.81
N LYS A 52 -8.35 -1.67 -3.46
CA LYS A 52 -7.97 -0.33 -3.92
C LYS A 52 -6.94 0.24 -2.95
N VAL A 53 -6.01 1.04 -3.45
CA VAL A 53 -4.92 1.58 -2.65
C VAL A 53 -4.96 3.11 -2.64
N ILE A 54 -4.74 3.67 -1.45
CA ILE A 54 -4.49 5.10 -1.26
C ILE A 54 -3.10 5.28 -0.60
N PRO A 55 -2.21 6.12 -1.13
CA PRO A 55 -0.96 6.45 -0.47
C PRO A 55 -1.22 7.42 0.68
N ILE A 56 -0.62 7.18 1.84
CA ILE A 56 -0.66 8.07 3.02
C ILE A 56 0.77 8.56 3.25
N TRP A 57 1.12 9.74 2.75
CA TRP A 57 2.48 10.28 2.98
C TRP A 57 2.57 11.11 4.25
N LEU A 58 3.80 11.15 4.78
CA LEU A 58 4.14 11.88 5.99
C LEU A 58 4.18 13.40 5.71
N GLN A 59 4.11 14.22 6.76
CA GLN A 59 4.17 15.69 6.67
C GLN A 59 3.03 16.35 5.87
N ARG A 60 1.79 15.94 6.17
CA ARG A 60 0.59 16.69 5.79
C ARG A 60 0.16 17.60 6.94
N HIS A 61 -0.26 18.82 6.63
CA HIS A 61 -0.55 19.85 7.62
C HIS A 61 -1.72 19.53 8.59
N LYS A 62 -2.45 18.41 8.40
CA LYS A 62 -3.38 17.78 9.37
C LYS A 62 -3.52 16.28 9.06
N PHE A 63 -2.84 15.42 9.80
CA PHE A 63 -3.13 13.98 9.83
C PHE A 63 -3.19 13.52 11.29
N ASP A 64 -4.41 13.37 11.81
CA ASP A 64 -4.65 12.76 13.12
C ASP A 64 -4.87 11.26 12.88
N ILE A 65 -3.80 10.47 13.04
CA ILE A 65 -3.93 9.02 13.09
C ILE A 65 -4.56 8.69 14.43
N ARG A 66 -5.90 8.58 14.48
CA ARG A 66 -6.60 7.97 15.63
C ARG A 66 -6.30 6.47 15.68
N ILE A 67 -5.10 6.12 16.13
CA ILE A 67 -4.89 4.80 16.72
C ILE A 67 -5.63 4.85 18.06
N GLN A 68 -6.78 4.18 18.13
CA GLN A 68 -7.51 4.02 19.39
C GLN A 68 -6.68 3.14 20.35
N GLY A 69 -5.66 3.72 20.94
CA GLY A 69 -4.86 3.14 22.01
C GLY A 69 -5.43 3.56 23.36
N GLU A 70 -6.27 2.73 23.95
CA GLU A 70 -6.52 2.83 25.39
C GLU A 70 -5.31 2.25 26.14
N VAL A 71 -4.73 3.06 27.02
CA VAL A 71 -3.62 2.69 27.92
C VAL A 71 -4.16 1.73 29.01
N PHE A 72 -3.38 0.68 29.28
CA PHE A 72 -3.73 -0.46 30.13
C PHE A 72 -3.98 -0.11 31.63
N PRO A 73 -4.70 -0.97 32.41
CA PRO A 73 -5.11 -2.32 32.03
C PRO A 73 -6.64 -2.57 32.02
N PRO A 74 -7.28 -2.54 30.83
CA PRO A 74 -8.47 -3.33 30.54
C PRO A 74 -8.06 -4.70 29.95
N PRO A 75 -8.98 -5.68 29.80
CA PRO A 75 -8.66 -7.05 29.36
C PRO A 75 -7.92 -7.09 28.01
N LYS A 76 -7.12 -8.14 27.76
CA LYS A 76 -6.31 -8.34 26.54
C LYS A 76 -7.13 -8.14 25.25
N LYS A 77 -7.20 -6.89 24.76
CA LYS A 77 -7.70 -6.57 23.42
C LYS A 77 -6.64 -7.07 22.43
N ILE A 78 -6.98 -8.09 21.64
CA ILE A 78 -6.16 -8.54 20.53
C ILE A 78 -6.46 -7.60 19.37
N PHE A 79 -5.51 -6.73 19.04
CA PHE A 79 -5.59 -5.89 17.86
C PHE A 79 -5.10 -6.68 16.63
N PRO A 80 -5.71 -6.50 15.45
CA PRO A 80 -5.33 -7.21 14.23
C PRO A 80 -4.06 -6.60 13.60
N PHE A 81 -2.95 -6.62 14.35
CA PHE A 81 -1.64 -6.23 13.84
C PHE A 81 -0.94 -7.44 13.22
N PHE A 82 -0.54 -7.30 11.96
CA PHE A 82 0.23 -8.30 11.22
C PHE A 82 1.57 -7.70 10.82
N GLY A 83 2.63 -8.50 10.94
CA GLY A 83 3.98 -8.10 10.56
C GLY A 83 4.67 -9.22 9.79
N ALA A 84 5.45 -8.85 8.79
CA ALA A 84 6.32 -9.76 8.04
C ALA A 84 7.76 -9.25 8.14
N GLN A 85 8.68 -10.14 8.49
CA GLN A 85 10.11 -9.81 8.51
C GLN A 85 10.72 -9.80 7.09
N PHE A 86 10.13 -10.57 6.19
CA PHE A 86 10.49 -10.61 4.77
C PHE A 86 9.61 -9.65 3.97
N HIS A 87 9.99 -9.41 2.72
CA HIS A 87 9.28 -8.58 1.76
C HIS A 87 8.37 -9.44 0.87
N PRO A 88 7.09 -9.66 1.23
CA PRO A 88 6.20 -10.47 0.41
C PRO A 88 6.08 -9.88 -1.00
N GLU A 89 5.89 -8.57 -1.14
CA GLU A 89 5.64 -7.89 -2.40
C GLU A 89 6.72 -8.11 -3.47
N ARG A 90 7.98 -8.33 -3.05
CA ARG A 90 9.12 -8.38 -3.99
C ARG A 90 9.09 -9.57 -4.93
N VAL A 91 8.62 -10.71 -4.45
CA VAL A 91 8.69 -11.99 -5.17
C VAL A 91 8.00 -11.93 -6.54
N MET A 92 6.86 -11.23 -6.63
CA MET A 92 6.09 -11.14 -7.88
C MET A 92 6.41 -9.89 -8.72
N PHE A 93 6.89 -8.81 -8.10
CA PHE A 93 6.88 -7.49 -8.73
C PHE A 93 8.24 -6.80 -8.85
N GLU A 94 9.27 -7.31 -8.19
CA GLU A 94 10.64 -6.79 -8.29
C GLU A 94 11.53 -7.81 -9.00
N HIS A 95 12.30 -7.34 -9.98
CA HIS A 95 13.25 -8.11 -10.77
C HIS A 95 14.54 -7.28 -10.89
N MET A 96 15.41 -7.42 -9.90
CA MET A 96 16.61 -6.58 -9.74
C MET A 96 17.85 -7.13 -10.46
N GLY A 97 17.65 -8.01 -11.43
CA GLY A 97 18.72 -8.63 -12.21
C GLY A 97 19.72 -9.39 -11.32
N PRO A 98 21.05 -9.22 -11.50
CA PRO A 98 22.06 -9.93 -10.72
C PRO A 98 22.05 -9.64 -9.21
N GLN A 99 21.38 -8.57 -8.78
CA GLN A 99 21.27 -8.20 -7.35
C GLN A 99 19.99 -8.76 -6.72
N ASP A 100 19.19 -9.49 -7.47
CA ASP A 100 17.96 -10.09 -6.96
C ASP A 100 18.26 -11.36 -6.17
N HIS A 101 17.90 -11.33 -4.88
CA HIS A 101 18.04 -12.46 -3.98
C HIS A 101 16.68 -13.12 -3.70
N CYS A 102 15.61 -12.68 -4.37
CA CYS A 102 14.29 -13.26 -4.22
C CYS A 102 14.19 -14.60 -4.98
N HIS A 103 13.50 -15.58 -4.38
CA HIS A 103 13.21 -16.84 -5.05
C HIS A 103 11.94 -16.69 -5.92
N HIS A 104 12.12 -16.60 -7.24
CA HIS A 104 11.03 -16.50 -8.21
C HIS A 104 10.60 -17.89 -8.69
N CYS A 105 9.68 -18.53 -7.96
CA CYS A 105 9.11 -19.81 -8.36
C CYS A 105 7.61 -19.89 -8.03
N ILE A 106 6.92 -20.85 -8.66
CA ILE A 106 5.45 -20.99 -8.57
C ILE A 106 4.98 -21.14 -7.11
N SER A 107 5.71 -21.88 -6.27
CA SER A 107 5.36 -22.04 -4.86
C SER A 107 5.47 -20.72 -4.09
N CYS A 108 6.51 -19.93 -4.35
CA CYS A 108 6.68 -18.60 -3.76
C CYS A 108 5.56 -17.65 -4.22
N PHE A 109 5.15 -17.68 -5.49
CA PHE A 109 4.04 -16.87 -5.99
C PHE A 109 2.71 -17.23 -5.32
N LYS A 110 2.41 -18.52 -5.17
CA LYS A 110 1.21 -19.01 -4.48
C LYS A 110 1.19 -18.57 -3.01
N LEU A 111 2.31 -18.73 -2.31
CA LEU A 111 2.44 -18.28 -0.93
C LEU A 111 2.25 -16.77 -0.82
N ASN A 112 2.80 -16.02 -1.76
CA ASN A 112 2.71 -14.58 -1.78
C ASN A 112 1.26 -14.09 -1.98
N GLN A 113 0.55 -14.70 -2.94
CA GLN A 113 -0.87 -14.42 -3.18
C GLN A 113 -1.73 -14.78 -1.97
N TYR A 114 -1.43 -15.88 -1.29
CA TYR A 114 -2.11 -16.26 -0.05
C TYR A 114 -1.97 -15.18 1.03
N PHE A 115 -0.76 -14.67 1.27
CA PHE A 115 -0.55 -13.59 2.23
C PHE A 115 -1.28 -12.29 1.85
N ALA A 116 -1.29 -11.95 0.56
CA ALA A 116 -1.99 -10.75 0.07
C ALA A 116 -3.49 -10.88 0.37
N ARG A 117 -4.06 -12.03 -0.01
CA ARG A 117 -5.47 -12.32 0.19
C ARG A 117 -5.84 -12.32 1.66
N PHE A 118 -5.05 -13.00 2.48
CA PHE A 118 -5.25 -13.03 3.92
C PHE A 118 -5.32 -11.62 4.52
N PHE A 119 -4.36 -10.75 4.18
CA PHE A 119 -4.31 -9.38 4.72
C PHE A 119 -5.50 -8.56 4.25
N VAL A 120 -5.82 -8.60 2.95
CA VAL A 120 -6.98 -7.91 2.37
C VAL A 120 -8.30 -8.39 3.00
N ASP A 121 -8.43 -9.68 3.30
CA ASP A 121 -9.57 -10.26 4.02
C ASP A 121 -9.66 -9.81 5.48
N GLN A 122 -8.56 -9.39 6.12
CA GLN A 122 -8.64 -8.74 7.44
C GLN A 122 -9.08 -7.28 7.31
N CYS A 123 -8.56 -6.56 6.31
CA CYS A 123 -8.94 -5.17 6.05
C CYS A 123 -10.42 -5.03 5.65
N SER A 124 -10.98 -6.02 4.95
CA SER A 124 -12.40 -6.00 4.53
C SER A 124 -13.40 -6.06 5.68
N LYS A 125 -12.95 -6.45 6.88
CA LYS A 125 -13.77 -6.48 8.10
C LYS A 125 -13.91 -5.10 8.76
N SER A 126 -13.21 -4.09 8.25
CA SER A 126 -13.34 -2.71 8.72
C SER A 126 -14.56 -2.04 8.09
N ASP A 127 -15.26 -1.20 8.85
CA ASP A 127 -16.37 -0.36 8.38
C ASP A 127 -15.92 1.03 7.89
N ASN A 128 -14.61 1.32 7.87
CA ASN A 128 -14.09 2.61 7.41
C ASN A 128 -14.38 2.84 5.91
N ARG A 129 -15.02 3.95 5.58
CA ARG A 129 -15.31 4.36 4.20
C ARG A 129 -15.02 5.85 4.00
N PHE A 130 -14.80 6.25 2.75
CA PHE A 130 -14.84 7.67 2.39
C PHE A 130 -16.26 8.23 2.50
N ALA A 131 -16.36 9.54 2.71
CA ALA A 131 -17.66 10.21 2.81
C ALA A 131 -18.44 10.16 1.48
N ASN A 132 -17.74 10.17 0.35
CA ASN A 132 -18.32 10.08 -0.98
C ASN A 132 -17.28 9.55 -2.00
N TYR A 133 -17.75 9.28 -3.21
CA TYR A 133 -16.93 8.70 -4.28
C TYR A 133 -15.89 9.67 -4.83
N ASP A 134 -16.17 10.97 -4.90
CA ASP A 134 -15.20 11.97 -5.36
C ASP A 134 -14.03 12.08 -4.37
N ASP A 135 -14.34 11.95 -3.07
CA ASP A 135 -13.35 11.88 -2.00
C ASP A 135 -12.49 10.61 -2.16
N GLU A 136 -13.07 9.45 -2.45
CA GLU A 136 -12.28 8.26 -2.78
C GLU A 136 -11.38 8.48 -4.00
N LEU A 137 -11.94 9.02 -5.09
CA LEU A 137 -11.22 9.19 -6.35
C LEU A 137 -10.02 10.10 -6.21
N ARG A 138 -10.12 11.22 -5.49
CA ARG A 138 -8.95 12.13 -5.30
C ARG A 138 -7.81 11.45 -4.52
N HIS A 139 -8.11 10.52 -3.63
CA HIS A 139 -7.10 9.80 -2.83
C HIS A 139 -6.49 8.60 -3.56
N SER A 140 -7.07 8.17 -4.67
CA SER A 140 -6.61 6.99 -5.41
C SER A 140 -5.15 7.10 -5.81
N ILE A 141 -4.40 6.00 -5.63
CA ILE A 141 -3.02 5.88 -6.12
C ILE A 141 -2.89 6.16 -7.63
N TYR A 142 -3.96 5.95 -8.40
CA TYR A 142 -3.97 6.18 -9.84
C TYR A 142 -3.86 7.65 -10.25
N ASN A 143 -4.00 8.59 -9.31
CA ASN A 143 -3.71 10.01 -9.58
C ASN A 143 -2.21 10.32 -9.61
N PHE A 144 -1.35 9.38 -9.23
CA PHE A 144 0.08 9.60 -9.07
C PHE A 144 0.86 8.78 -10.11
N PRO A 145 1.75 9.41 -10.90
CA PRO A 145 2.60 8.65 -11.80
C PRO A 145 3.69 7.91 -11.01
N SER A 146 3.89 6.64 -11.33
CA SER A 146 5.10 5.92 -10.88
C SER A 146 6.27 6.27 -11.80
N ILE A 147 7.46 6.42 -11.24
CA ILE A 147 8.70 6.62 -11.98
C ILE A 147 9.55 5.35 -11.97
N TYR A 148 10.33 5.13 -13.03
CA TYR A 148 11.29 4.02 -13.10
C TYR A 148 12.56 4.37 -12.34
N THR A 149 12.86 3.58 -11.31
CA THR A 149 13.91 3.86 -10.31
C THR A 149 15.03 2.82 -10.28
N ALA A 150 14.92 1.71 -11.03
CA ALA A 150 15.93 0.66 -11.03
C ALA A 150 17.37 1.16 -11.34
N PRO A 151 17.60 2.11 -12.27
CA PRO A 151 18.96 2.62 -12.55
C PRO A 151 19.61 3.32 -11.36
N LEU A 152 18.81 3.78 -10.39
CA LEU A 152 19.28 4.50 -9.21
C LEU A 152 19.81 3.56 -8.12
N LYS A 153 19.84 2.25 -8.39
CA LYS A 153 20.25 1.20 -7.44
C LYS A 153 19.45 1.24 -6.13
N LEU A 154 18.22 1.74 -6.20
CA LEU A 154 17.23 1.56 -5.15
C LEU A 154 16.75 0.12 -5.18
N HIS A 155 16.34 -0.45 -4.06
CA HIS A 155 15.85 -1.84 -3.99
C HIS A 155 14.51 -2.08 -4.72
N TRP A 156 14.02 -1.11 -5.50
CA TRP A 156 12.70 -1.05 -6.13
C TRP A 156 12.80 -0.59 -7.59
N GLN A 157 12.12 -1.27 -8.49
CA GLN A 157 12.08 -0.95 -9.91
C GLN A 157 11.26 0.31 -10.19
N HIS A 158 10.15 0.51 -9.48
CA HIS A 158 9.27 1.66 -9.64
C HIS A 158 8.83 2.22 -8.29
N CYS A 159 8.79 3.54 -8.18
CA CYS A 159 8.30 4.25 -7.01
C CYS A 159 7.31 5.34 -7.40
N PHE A 160 6.31 5.57 -6.54
CA PHE A 160 5.56 6.82 -6.49
C PHE A 160 6.32 7.80 -5.58
N LEU A 161 6.36 9.07 -5.98
CA LEU A 161 7.03 10.14 -5.24
C LEU A 161 6.02 11.18 -4.79
N PHE A 162 6.14 11.64 -3.54
CA PHE A 162 5.22 12.59 -2.93
C PHE A 162 5.98 13.80 -2.37
N LYS A 163 5.45 14.99 -2.68
CA LYS A 163 5.99 16.26 -2.17
C LYS A 163 5.53 16.53 -0.74
N ALA A 164 6.37 17.19 0.06
CA ALA A 164 5.95 17.70 1.36
C ALA A 164 4.86 18.77 1.22
N ASP A 165 3.98 18.86 2.23
CA ASP A 165 2.96 19.91 2.36
C ASP A 165 1.96 20.02 1.20
N VAL A 166 1.87 19.00 0.36
CA VAL A 166 0.91 18.90 -0.75
C VAL A 166 -0.21 17.92 -0.35
N ASP A 167 -1.47 18.34 -0.55
CA ASP A 167 -2.66 17.50 -0.42
C ASP A 167 -2.87 16.64 -1.69
N TYR A 168 -3.78 15.67 -1.63
CA TYR A 168 -4.32 15.01 -2.82
C TYR A 168 -4.86 16.03 -3.82
N LYS A 169 -4.98 15.60 -5.08
CA LYS A 169 -5.47 16.42 -6.17
C LYS A 169 -6.79 17.11 -5.79
N SER A 170 -6.83 18.43 -5.91
CA SER A 170 -8.08 19.18 -5.83
C SER A 170 -8.91 18.93 -7.08
N ASN A 171 -10.23 18.79 -6.91
CA ASN A 171 -11.18 18.74 -8.04
C ASN A 171 -11.22 20.07 -8.79
#